data_AF-A0A964V362-F1
#
_entry.id   AF-A0A964V362-F1
#
_cell.length_a   1.000
_cell.length_b   1.000
_cell.length_c   1.000
_cell.angle_alpha   90.00
_cell.angle_beta   90.00
_cell.angle_gamma   90.00
#
_symmetry.space_group_name_H-M   'P 1'
#
loop_
_entity.id
_entity.type
_entity.pdbx_description
1 polymer ?
#
loop_
_entity_poly.entity_id
_entity_poly.type
_entity_poly.pdbx_seq_one_letter_code
_entity_poly.pdbx_strand_id
1 'polypeptide(L)'
;MRTLLLCYFALIFTGCATTVTNPVTGQAERTVMDESSEIAEGQKAHQQVLSEYGVYPNAQLQGYITELGQRLAAQSHRNQLAWHFTVLDSPEINAFALPGGYVYVTLGLMAYMDSEADLAGVIGHEIGHVTARHSAQRATRQQTAGLGVLAATVLGMLAES
;
A
#
# COMPACT_ATOMS: atom_id res chain seq x y z
N MET A 1 -13.00 -24.88 -34.64
CA MET A 1 -13.63 -23.92 -33.69
C MET A 1 -13.03 -24.01 -32.28
N ARG A 2 -12.84 -25.20 -31.66
CA ARG A 2 -12.18 -25.36 -30.34
C ARG A 2 -10.78 -24.73 -30.25
N THR A 3 -9.93 -24.93 -31.25
CA THR A 3 -8.57 -24.35 -31.33
C THR A 3 -8.54 -22.82 -31.50
N LEU A 4 -9.55 -22.24 -32.15
CA LEU A 4 -9.68 -20.78 -32.29
C LEU A 4 -10.16 -20.13 -30.97
N LEU A 5 -11.00 -20.81 -30.19
CA LEU A 5 -11.44 -20.37 -28.86
C LEU A 5 -10.28 -20.39 -27.84
N LEU A 6 -9.43 -21.41 -27.90
CA LEU A 6 -8.22 -21.56 -27.06
C LEU A 6 -7.20 -20.44 -27.32
N CYS A 7 -6.96 -20.06 -28.59
CA CYS A 7 -6.07 -18.94 -28.92
C CYS A 7 -6.66 -17.57 -28.50
N TYR A 8 -7.98 -17.39 -28.60
CA TYR A 8 -8.66 -16.16 -28.17
C TYR A 8 -8.59 -15.96 -26.65
N PHE A 9 -8.74 -17.03 -25.86
CA PHE A 9 -8.60 -16.98 -24.41
C PHE A 9 -7.15 -16.76 -23.95
N ALA A 10 -6.17 -17.33 -24.67
CA ALA A 10 -4.75 -17.12 -24.40
C ALA A 10 -4.28 -15.67 -24.69
N LEU A 11 -4.88 -14.99 -25.68
CA LEU A 11 -4.58 -13.59 -26.00
C LEU A 11 -5.09 -12.61 -24.95
N ILE A 12 -6.20 -12.92 -24.26
CA ILE A 12 -6.76 -12.10 -23.17
C ILE A 12 -5.91 -12.15 -21.89
N PHE A 13 -5.04 -13.17 -21.75
CA PHE A 13 -4.19 -13.38 -20.57
C PHE A 13 -2.84 -12.63 -20.58
N THR A 14 -2.63 -11.70 -21.52
CA THR A 14 -1.52 -10.75 -21.45
C THR A 14 -1.78 -9.71 -20.36
N GLY A 15 -1.69 -10.15 -19.10
CA GLY A 15 -2.00 -9.35 -17.92
C GLY A 15 -1.15 -8.09 -17.84
N CYS A 16 -1.79 -6.98 -17.44
CA CYS A 16 -1.26 -5.62 -17.26
C CYS A 16 -0.18 -5.48 -16.18
N ALA A 17 0.62 -6.51 -15.94
CA ALA A 17 1.69 -6.47 -14.98
C ALA A 17 2.92 -5.81 -15.61
N THR A 18 3.39 -4.75 -14.98
CA THR A 18 4.58 -4.01 -15.35
C THR A 18 5.77 -4.47 -14.50
N THR A 19 6.97 -4.01 -14.85
CA THR A 19 8.17 -4.23 -14.03
C THR A 19 8.53 -2.92 -13.34
N VAL A 20 8.75 -2.96 -12.04
CA VAL A 20 9.20 -1.82 -11.24
C VAL A 20 10.42 -2.21 -10.44
N THR A 21 11.30 -1.25 -10.15
CA THR A 21 12.42 -1.47 -9.23
C THR A 21 11.95 -1.21 -7.80
N ASN A 22 12.23 -2.15 -6.89
CA ASN A 22 12.01 -1.94 -5.47
C ASN A 22 13.04 -0.94 -4.92
N PRO A 23 12.63 0.20 -4.34
CA PRO A 23 13.55 1.22 -3.86
C PRO A 23 14.51 0.74 -2.75
N VAL A 24 14.11 -0.27 -1.98
CA VAL A 24 14.88 -0.79 -0.85
C VAL A 24 15.84 -1.90 -1.27
N THR A 25 15.37 -2.87 -2.06
CA THR A 25 16.19 -4.03 -2.44
C THR A 25 16.98 -3.82 -3.73
N GLY A 26 16.61 -2.84 -4.55
CA GLY A 26 17.16 -2.63 -5.89
C GLY A 26 16.76 -3.69 -6.91
N GLN A 27 15.92 -4.66 -6.53
CA GLN A 27 15.50 -5.75 -7.42
C GLN A 27 14.34 -5.32 -8.33
N ALA A 28 14.33 -5.86 -9.55
CA ALA A 28 13.20 -5.73 -10.46
C ALA A 28 12.07 -6.68 -10.02
N GLU A 29 10.89 -6.12 -9.78
CA GLU A 29 9.69 -6.83 -9.35
C GLU A 29 8.60 -6.67 -10.40
N ARG A 30 7.93 -7.78 -10.74
CA ARG A 30 6.70 -7.72 -11.52
C ARG A 30 5.58 -7.24 -10.59
N THR A 31 4.86 -6.19 -10.98
CA THR A 31 3.79 -5.60 -10.20
C THR A 31 2.57 -5.34 -11.06
N VAL A 32 1.40 -5.32 -10.45
CA VAL A 32 0.13 -4.87 -11.05
C VAL A 32 -0.20 -3.43 -10.67
N MET A 33 0.61 -2.85 -9.79
CA MET A 33 0.45 -1.51 -9.24
C MET A 33 1.81 -0.80 -9.34
N ASP A 34 1.96 0.02 -10.38
CA ASP A 34 3.12 0.90 -10.52
C ASP A 34 3.02 2.10 -9.57
N GLU A 35 4.03 2.98 -9.57
CA GLU A 35 4.05 4.10 -8.62
C GLU A 35 2.87 5.07 -8.83
N SER A 36 2.49 5.33 -10.08
CA SER A 36 1.33 6.18 -10.37
C SER A 36 0.02 5.58 -9.84
N SER A 37 -0.12 4.26 -9.96
CA SER A 37 -1.25 3.50 -9.45
C SER A 37 -1.26 3.46 -7.92
N GLU A 38 -0.09 3.34 -7.28
CA GLU A 38 0.04 3.46 -5.82
C GLU A 38 -0.47 4.81 -5.32
N ILE A 39 -0.04 5.91 -5.96
CA ILE A 39 -0.45 7.26 -5.57
C ILE A 39 -1.96 7.42 -5.73
N ALA A 40 -2.51 6.98 -6.87
CA ALA A 40 -3.96 7.08 -7.14
C ALA A 40 -4.79 6.27 -6.14
N GLU A 41 -4.40 5.02 -5.85
CA GLU A 41 -5.11 4.18 -4.88
C GLU A 41 -4.98 4.74 -3.46
N GLY A 42 -3.80 5.24 -3.09
CA GLY A 42 -3.55 5.92 -1.82
C GLY A 42 -4.47 7.13 -1.61
N GLN A 43 -4.60 7.99 -2.62
CA GLN A 43 -5.48 9.15 -2.59
C GLN A 43 -6.95 8.77 -2.40
N LYS A 44 -7.41 7.72 -3.09
CA LYS A 44 -8.78 7.21 -2.97
C LYS A 44 -9.03 6.62 -1.58
N ALA A 45 -8.13 5.77 -1.10
CA ALA A 45 -8.24 5.14 0.21
C ALA A 45 -8.10 6.15 1.36
N HIS A 46 -7.34 7.24 1.17
CA HIS A 46 -7.25 8.34 2.14
C HIS A 46 -8.62 8.94 2.46
N GLN A 47 -9.47 9.17 1.44
CA GLN A 47 -10.82 9.70 1.67
C GLN A 47 -11.69 8.73 2.50
N GLN A 48 -11.50 7.42 2.31
CA GLN A 48 -12.20 6.40 3.08
C GLN A 48 -11.74 6.40 4.54
N VAL A 49 -10.43 6.45 4.78
CA VAL A 49 -9.85 6.54 6.13
C VAL A 49 -10.36 7.77 6.87
N LEU A 50 -10.38 8.94 6.22
CA LEU A 50 -10.88 10.16 6.86
C LEU A 50 -12.37 10.08 7.19
N SER A 51 -13.17 9.42 6.35
CA SER A 51 -14.59 9.20 6.60
C SER A 51 -14.84 8.22 7.74
N GLU A 52 -13.96 7.24 7.93
CA GLU A 52 -14.12 6.18 8.94
C GLU A 52 -13.62 6.63 10.32
N TYR A 53 -12.44 7.24 10.37
CA TYR A 53 -11.76 7.54 11.63
C TYR A 53 -11.85 9.01 12.06
N GLY A 54 -12.08 9.93 11.13
CA GLY A 54 -11.96 11.37 11.38
C GLY A 54 -10.53 11.84 11.63
N VAL A 55 -10.30 13.15 11.51
CA VAL A 55 -9.03 13.80 11.84
C VAL A 55 -9.12 14.37 13.24
N TYR A 56 -8.12 14.11 14.08
CA TYR A 56 -8.06 14.68 15.42
C TYR A 56 -7.88 16.21 15.35
N PRO A 57 -8.78 17.02 15.95
CA PRO A 57 -8.81 18.47 15.74
C PRO A 57 -7.80 19.21 16.61
N ASN A 58 -6.51 18.92 16.44
CA ASN A 58 -5.41 19.58 17.15
C ASN A 58 -4.27 19.93 16.19
N ALA A 59 -4.23 21.20 15.76
CA ALA A 59 -3.25 21.69 14.79
C ALA A 59 -1.80 21.61 15.29
N GLN A 60 -1.56 21.80 16.58
CA GLN A 60 -0.23 21.72 17.16
C GLN A 60 0.29 20.28 17.12
N LEU A 61 -0.54 19.32 17.54
CA LEU A 61 -0.20 17.90 17.50
C LEU A 61 0.00 17.41 16.06
N GLN A 62 -0.91 17.77 15.17
CA GLN A 62 -0.82 17.45 13.75
C GLN A 62 0.46 18.01 13.12
N GLY A 63 0.84 19.25 13.46
CA GLY A 63 2.09 19.87 13.03
C GLY A 63 3.32 19.10 13.51
N TYR A 64 3.36 18.72 14.80
CA TYR A 64 4.45 17.94 15.37
C TYR A 64 4.60 16.56 14.71
N ILE A 65 3.50 15.83 14.52
CA ILE A 65 3.52 14.51 13.85
C ILE A 65 3.97 14.64 12.39
N THR A 66 3.53 15.70 11.72
CA THR A 66 3.98 16.00 10.36
C THR A 66 5.48 16.26 10.32
N GLU A 67 6.00 17.10 11.20
CA GLU A 67 7.44 17.40 11.26
C GLU A 67 8.28 16.16 11.57
N LEU A 68 7.89 15.37 12.57
CA LEU A 68 8.55 14.12 12.91
C LEU A 68 8.55 13.15 11.72
N GLY A 69 7.38 12.92 11.13
CA GLY A 69 7.23 12.03 9.98
C GLY A 69 8.06 12.47 8.77
N GLN A 70 8.05 13.77 8.44
CA GLN A 70 8.85 14.31 7.33
C GLN A 70 10.36 14.14 7.57
N ARG A 71 10.84 14.38 8.80
CA ARG A 71 12.25 14.16 9.16
C ARG A 71 12.66 12.70 8.95
N LEU A 72 11.80 11.75 9.34
CA LEU A 72 12.04 10.31 9.16
C LEU A 72 11.99 9.92 7.67
N ALA A 73 10.97 10.37 6.95
CA ALA A 73 10.77 10.05 5.54
C ALA A 73 11.89 10.58 4.63
N ALA A 74 12.49 11.72 4.98
CA ALA A 74 13.64 12.29 4.28
C ALA A 74 14.87 11.36 4.31
N GLN A 75 14.98 10.48 5.31
CA GLN A 75 16.06 9.48 5.43
C GLN A 75 15.73 8.15 4.72
N SER A 76 14.55 8.04 4.12
CA SER A 76 14.09 6.80 3.49
C SER A 76 14.54 6.64 2.04
N HIS A 77 14.40 5.43 1.51
CA HIS A 77 14.65 5.12 0.09
C HIS A 77 13.65 5.79 -0.89
N ARG A 78 12.59 6.43 -0.39
CA ARG A 78 11.60 7.18 -1.18
C ARG A 78 11.45 8.61 -0.65
N ASN A 79 12.56 9.30 -0.44
CA ASN A 79 12.60 10.67 0.07
C ASN A 79 12.00 11.73 -0.87
N GLN A 80 11.71 11.38 -2.14
CA GLN A 80 11.04 12.25 -3.12
C GLN A 80 9.52 12.00 -3.22
N LEU A 81 8.99 10.99 -2.51
CA LEU A 81 7.55 10.73 -2.47
C LEU A 81 6.84 11.85 -1.68
N ALA A 82 5.63 12.21 -2.09
CA ALA A 82 4.80 13.13 -1.33
C ALA A 82 4.28 12.41 -0.07
N TRP A 83 4.86 12.71 1.09
CA TRP A 83 4.47 12.10 2.36
C TRP A 83 3.38 12.90 3.07
N HIS A 84 2.41 12.18 3.61
CA HIS A 84 1.28 12.71 4.36
C HIS A 84 1.17 11.97 5.68
N PHE A 85 1.19 12.71 6.79
CA PHE A 85 1.04 12.14 8.13
C PHE A 85 -0.24 12.68 8.73
N THR A 86 -1.10 11.83 9.27
CA THR A 86 -2.39 12.25 9.83
C THR A 86 -2.62 11.65 11.21
N VAL A 87 -3.04 12.47 12.16
CA VAL A 87 -3.52 12.00 13.47
C VAL A 87 -5.01 11.70 13.37
N LEU A 88 -5.38 10.45 13.62
CA LEU A 88 -6.77 9.99 13.57
C LEU A 88 -7.44 10.09 14.94
N ASP A 89 -8.70 10.54 14.95
CA ASP A 89 -9.52 10.67 16.16
C ASP A 89 -10.12 9.32 16.57
N SER A 90 -9.24 8.38 16.96
CA SER A 90 -9.62 7.03 17.33
C SER A 90 -8.91 6.57 18.60
N PRO A 91 -9.63 5.91 19.54
CA PRO A 91 -9.05 5.33 20.75
C PRO A 91 -8.34 4.00 20.49
N GLU A 92 -8.39 3.46 19.27
CA GLU A 92 -7.66 2.24 18.92
C GLU A 92 -6.15 2.43 19.09
N ILE A 93 -5.42 1.37 19.45
CA ILE A 93 -3.95 1.39 19.50
C ILE A 93 -3.46 0.90 18.14
N ASN A 94 -3.32 1.84 17.19
CA ASN A 94 -2.99 1.50 15.81
C ASN A 94 -2.15 2.58 15.09
N ALA A 95 -1.33 2.14 14.15
CA ALA A 95 -0.75 2.94 13.10
C ALA A 95 -0.70 2.11 11.83
N PHE A 96 -0.84 2.76 10.68
CA PHE A 96 -0.80 2.08 9.40
C PHE A 96 -0.45 3.05 8.28
N ALA A 97 -0.03 2.50 7.14
CA ALA A 97 0.20 3.25 5.93
C ALA A 97 -0.61 2.75 4.74
N LEU A 98 -0.96 3.69 3.85
CA LEU A 98 -1.49 3.40 2.53
C LEU A 98 -0.39 3.59 1.46
N PRO A 99 -0.57 2.99 0.26
CA PRO A 99 0.27 3.31 -0.89
C PRO A 99 0.36 4.82 -1.14
N GLY A 100 1.45 5.27 -1.77
CA GLY A 100 1.56 6.68 -2.18
C GLY A 100 1.96 7.67 -1.09
N GLY A 101 2.38 7.22 0.09
CA GLY A 101 3.02 8.08 1.10
C GLY A 101 2.11 8.55 2.24
N TYR A 102 0.95 7.92 2.44
CA TYR A 102 0.06 8.25 3.56
C TYR A 102 0.34 7.37 4.77
N VAL A 103 0.60 8.00 5.92
CA VAL A 103 0.84 7.33 7.20
C VAL A 103 -0.12 7.90 8.25
N TYR A 104 -0.70 7.02 9.05
CA TYR A 104 -1.69 7.36 10.05
C TYR A 104 -1.27 6.87 11.42
N VAL A 105 -1.56 7.67 12.43
CA VAL A 105 -1.34 7.34 13.84
C VAL A 105 -2.63 7.67 14.57
N THR A 106 -3.16 6.74 15.36
CA THR A 106 -4.36 6.99 16.16
C THR A 106 -4.02 7.68 17.48
N LEU A 107 -4.97 8.43 18.04
CA LEU A 107 -4.84 9.03 19.37
C LEU A 107 -4.60 7.97 20.44
N GLY A 108 -5.27 6.81 20.35
CA GLY A 108 -5.08 5.69 21.27
C GLY A 108 -3.66 5.12 21.25
N LEU A 109 -3.01 5.04 20.08
CA LEU A 109 -1.61 4.64 20.00
C LEU A 109 -0.71 5.65 20.70
N MET A 110 -0.91 6.94 20.44
CA MET A 110 -0.09 8.00 21.03
C MET A 110 -0.23 8.05 22.56
N ALA A 111 -1.43 7.79 23.09
CA ALA A 111 -1.67 7.72 24.53
C ALA A 111 -1.03 6.49 25.20
N TYR A 112 -0.69 5.46 24.43
CA TYR A 112 -0.05 4.24 24.92
C TYR A 112 1.48 4.31 24.94
N MET A 113 2.09 5.26 24.21
CA MET A 113 3.54 5.35 24.06
C MET A 113 4.21 6.07 25.24
N ASP A 114 5.33 5.53 25.71
CA ASP A 114 6.10 6.10 26.82
C ASP A 114 7.09 7.19 26.38
N SER A 115 7.46 7.22 25.09
CA SER A 115 8.43 8.18 24.57
C SER A 115 8.22 8.56 23.10
N GLU A 116 8.79 9.70 22.69
CA GLU A 116 8.89 10.09 21.27
C GLU A 116 9.66 9.05 20.44
N ALA A 117 10.63 8.35 21.05
CA ALA A 117 11.41 7.34 20.35
C ALA A 117 10.55 6.12 19.95
N ASP A 118 9.63 5.69 20.81
CA ASP A 118 8.71 4.60 20.49
C ASP A 118 7.78 4.98 19.33
N LEU A 119 7.22 6.19 19.40
CA LEU A 119 6.38 6.75 18.33
C LEU A 119 7.15 6.87 17.01
N ALA A 120 8.39 7.37 17.05
CA ALA A 120 9.27 7.47 15.88
C ALA A 120 9.60 6.09 15.30
N GLY A 121 9.79 5.08 16.15
CA GLY A 121 9.98 3.70 15.74
C GLY A 121 8.79 3.14 14.97
N VAL A 122 7.57 3.38 15.46
CA VAL A 122 6.33 2.96 14.77
C VAL A 122 6.13 3.72 13.45
N ILE A 123 6.29 5.04 13.43
CA ILE A 123 6.19 5.82 12.19
C ILE A 123 7.26 5.36 11.17
N GLY A 124 8.49 5.09 11.64
CA GLY A 124 9.57 4.55 10.82
C GLY A 124 9.25 3.17 10.25
N HIS A 125 8.58 2.30 11.02
CA HIS A 125 8.08 1.01 10.54
C HIS A 125 7.08 1.18 9.38
N GLU A 126 6.12 2.08 9.54
CA GLU A 126 5.12 2.37 8.50
C GLU A 126 5.73 3.00 7.23
N ILE A 127 6.70 3.90 7.38
CA ILE A 127 7.52 4.41 6.26
C ILE A 127 8.24 3.25 5.56
N GLY A 128 8.77 2.30 6.32
CA GLY A 128 9.38 1.06 5.81
C GLY A 128 8.44 0.28 4.88
N HIS A 129 7.17 0.11 5.28
CA HIS A 129 6.17 -0.57 4.45
C HIS A 129 5.89 0.13 3.12
N VAL A 130 5.81 1.46 3.12
CA VAL A 130 5.59 2.25 1.89
C VAL A 130 6.82 2.25 1.00
N THR A 131 8.02 2.37 1.59
CA THR A 131 9.28 2.39 0.85
C THR A 131 9.57 1.06 0.17
N ALA A 132 9.30 -0.05 0.85
CA ALA A 132 9.41 -1.40 0.31
C ALA A 132 8.22 -1.82 -0.58
N ARG A 133 7.23 -0.93 -0.79
CA ARG A 133 6.06 -1.15 -1.66
C ARG A 133 5.24 -2.39 -1.26
N HIS A 134 5.14 -2.71 0.03
CA HIS A 134 4.49 -3.93 0.51
C HIS A 134 3.02 -4.04 0.06
N SER A 135 2.29 -2.93 -0.02
CA SER A 135 0.91 -2.94 -0.50
C SER A 135 0.80 -3.33 -1.98
N ALA A 136 1.71 -2.84 -2.84
CA ALA A 136 1.76 -3.23 -4.25
C ALA A 136 2.13 -4.70 -4.42
N GLN A 137 3.05 -5.21 -3.59
CA GLN A 137 3.39 -6.63 -3.55
C GLN A 137 2.21 -7.51 -3.13
N ARG A 138 1.45 -7.10 -2.10
CA ARG A 138 0.23 -7.80 -1.67
C ARG A 138 -0.83 -7.81 -2.77
N ALA A 139 -1.12 -6.67 -3.39
CA ALA A 139 -2.06 -6.56 -4.49
C ALA A 139 -1.67 -7.48 -5.66
N THR A 140 -0.38 -7.50 -6.01
CA THR A 140 0.16 -8.37 -7.06
C THR A 140 -0.01 -9.85 -6.72
N ARG A 141 0.30 -10.27 -5.49
CA ARG A 141 0.11 -11.67 -5.03
C ARG A 141 -1.36 -12.07 -5.06
N GLN A 142 -2.27 -11.17 -4.67
CA GLN A 142 -3.71 -11.45 -4.68
C GLN A 142 -4.25 -11.61 -6.11
N GLN A 143 -3.87 -10.71 -7.02
CA GLN A 143 -4.31 -10.81 -8.42
C GLN A 143 -3.73 -12.05 -9.11
N THR A 144 -2.46 -12.37 -8.88
CA THR A 144 -1.82 -13.56 -9.46
C THR A 144 -2.44 -14.85 -8.93
N ALA A 145 -2.74 -14.94 -7.64
CA ALA A 145 -3.48 -16.06 -7.06
C ALA A 145 -4.88 -16.20 -7.67
N GLY A 146 -5.63 -15.10 -7.81
CA GLY A 146 -6.96 -15.11 -8.43
C GLY A 146 -6.93 -15.58 -9.88
N LEU A 147 -5.95 -15.14 -10.67
CA LEU A 147 -5.73 -15.62 -12.03
C LEU A 147 -5.40 -17.12 -12.09
N GLY A 148 -4.61 -17.63 -11.13
CA GLY A 148 -4.30 -19.06 -11.03
C GLY A 148 -5.54 -19.92 -10.77
N VAL A 149 -6.42 -19.47 -9.88
CA VAL A 149 -7.71 -20.14 -9.62
C VAL A 149 -8.58 -20.13 -10.87
N LEU A 150 -8.72 -18.99 -11.55
CA LEU A 150 -9.49 -18.89 -12.79
C LEU A 150 -8.94 -19.76 -13.91
N ALA A 151 -7.61 -19.83 -14.07
CA ALA A 151 -7.00 -20.70 -15.06
C ALA A 151 -7.27 -22.18 -14.76
N ALA A 152 -7.17 -22.59 -13.48
CA ALA A 152 -7.46 -23.96 -13.07
C ALA A 152 -8.92 -24.35 -13.31
N THR A 153 -9.88 -23.46 -13.01
CA THR A 153 -11.31 -23.74 -13.25
C THR A 153 -11.62 -23.85 -14.75
N VAL A 154 -11.06 -22.95 -15.58
CA VAL A 154 -11.21 -23.02 -17.04
C VAL A 154 -10.58 -24.28 -17.60
N LEU A 155 -9.37 -24.64 -17.18
CA LEU A 155 -8.72 -25.88 -17.60
C LEU A 155 -9.50 -27.13 -17.18
N GLY A 156 -10.06 -27.15 -15.97
CA GLY A 156 -10.95 -28.23 -15.52
C GLY A 156 -12.19 -28.38 -16.40
N MET A 157 -12.90 -27.27 -16.66
CA MET A 157 -14.06 -27.25 -17.57
C MET A 157 -13.70 -27.74 -18.99
N LEU A 158 -12.53 -27.38 -19.50
CA LEU A 158 -12.04 -27.82 -20.81
C LEU A 158 -11.56 -29.27 -20.85
N ALA A 159 -11.10 -29.82 -19.72
CA ALA A 159 -10.68 -31.22 -19.62
C ALA A 159 -11.88 -32.19 -19.52
N GLU A 160 -13.01 -31.71 -19.00
CA GLU A 160 -14.25 -32.49 -18.87
C GLU A 160 -15.15 -32.44 -20.13
N SER A 161 -14.76 -31.69 -21.18
CA SER A 161 -15.54 -31.47 -22.43
C SER A 161 -14.81 -31.87 -23.72
#